data_AF-A0A7U9QZF3-F1
#
_entry.id   AF-A0A7U9QZF3-F1
#
_cell.length_a   1.000
_cell.length_b   1.000
_cell.length_c   1.000
_cell.angle_alpha   90.00
_cell.angle_beta   90.00
_cell.angle_gamma   90.00
#
_symmetry.space_group_name_H-M   'P 1'
#
loop_
_entity.id
_entity.type
_entity.pdbx_description
1 polymer ?
#
loop_
_entity_poly.entity_id
_entity_poly.type
_entity_poly.pdbx_seq_one_letter_code
_entity_poly.pdbx_strand_id
1 'polypeptide(L)'
;MCKNVQRGYAPGDQAEFGGDAVPKLRRAAQNLYYLLNQGYPIKGASVFVGNHYLLSERQRLALVRAVSSQERRWPCPIPCC
;
A
#
# COMPACT_ATOMS: atom_id res chain seq x y z
N MET A 1 -13.44 23.15 -21.34
CA MET A 1 -12.41 22.77 -20.35
C MET A 1 -12.95 21.66 -19.46
N CYS A 2 -12.44 20.44 -19.60
CA CYS A 2 -12.77 19.34 -18.70
C CYS A 2 -12.04 19.57 -17.37
N LYS A 3 -12.80 19.79 -16.30
CA LYS A 3 -12.29 19.95 -14.95
C LYS A 3 -11.74 18.57 -14.54
N ASN A 4 -10.42 18.45 -14.37
CA ASN A 4 -9.84 17.26 -13.75
C ASN A 4 -10.31 17.21 -12.30
N VAL A 5 -11.48 16.62 -12.07
CA VAL A 5 -11.97 16.32 -10.74
C VAL A 5 -11.09 15.20 -10.23
N GLN A 6 -10.11 15.53 -9.39
CA GLN A 6 -9.34 14.55 -8.64
C GLN A 6 -10.27 13.85 -7.63
N ARG A 7 -11.05 12.87 -8.11
CA ARG A 7 -11.91 12.05 -7.26
C ARG A 7 -11.04 11.30 -6.25
N GLY A 8 -11.26 11.56 -4.97
CA GLY A 8 -10.57 10.88 -3.87
C GLY A 8 -9.45 11.68 -3.19
N TYR A 9 -9.17 12.90 -3.63
CA TYR A 9 -8.20 13.76 -2.95
C TYR A 9 -8.81 14.30 -1.64
N ALA A 10 -8.28 13.91 -0.48
CA ALA A 10 -8.56 14.62 0.76
C ALA A 10 -7.42 15.60 1.06
N PRO A 11 -7.69 16.79 1.61
CA PRO A 11 -6.66 17.77 1.94
C PRO A 11 -5.62 17.24 2.95
N GLY A 12 -5.96 16.18 3.70
CA GLY A 12 -5.03 15.48 4.60
C GLY A 12 -4.02 14.57 3.89
N ASP A 13 -4.31 14.09 2.66
CA ASP A 13 -3.41 13.19 1.94
C ASP A 13 -2.03 13.83 1.67
N GLN A 14 -1.94 15.16 1.53
CA GLN A 14 -0.63 15.82 1.39
C GLN A 14 0.21 15.77 2.67
N ALA A 15 -0.43 15.75 3.84
CA ALA A 15 0.27 15.57 5.12
C ALA A 15 0.61 14.08 5.34
N GLU A 16 -0.31 13.18 4.98
CA GLU A 16 -0.14 11.73 5.15
C GLU A 16 0.80 11.12 4.10
N PHE A 17 0.93 11.71 2.91
CA PHE A 17 1.84 11.28 1.84
C PHE A 17 2.91 12.34 1.55
N GLY A 18 3.13 13.27 2.48
CA GLY A 18 4.15 14.31 2.40
C GLY A 18 5.58 13.76 2.52
N GLY A 19 6.57 14.65 2.36
CA GLY A 19 7.99 14.31 2.19
C GLY A 19 8.55 13.31 3.22
N ASP A 20 8.24 13.47 4.50
CA ASP A 20 8.69 12.58 5.58
C ASP A 20 7.89 11.28 5.72
N ALA A 21 6.66 11.24 5.21
CA ALA A 21 5.81 10.07 5.27
C ALA A 21 6.12 9.07 4.14
N VAL A 22 6.55 9.55 2.97
CA VAL A 22 6.99 8.71 1.84
C VAL A 22 8.05 7.67 2.22
N PRO A 23 9.17 8.01 2.88
CA PRO A 23 10.17 7.01 3.27
C PRO A 23 9.64 6.03 4.32
N LYS A 24 8.75 6.46 5.23
CA LYS A 24 8.09 5.57 6.19
C LYS A 24 7.17 4.57 5.48
N LEU A 25 6.35 5.03 4.53
CA LEU A 25 5.49 4.19 3.71
C LEU A 25 6.28 3.17 2.88
N ARG A 26 7.42 3.58 2.31
CA ARG A 26 8.32 2.65 1.59
C ARG A 26 8.89 1.57 2.52
N ARG A 27 9.37 1.95 3.71
CA ARG A 27 9.85 0.98 4.71
C ARG A 27 8.75 0.05 5.19
N ALA A 28 7.54 0.57 5.40
CA ALA A 28 6.37 -0.21 5.74
C ALA A 28 6.03 -1.22 4.63
N ALA A 29 6.05 -0.80 3.36
CA ALA A 29 5.81 -1.69 2.22
C ALA A 29 6.85 -2.81 2.11
N GLN A 30 8.14 -2.50 2.33
CA GLN A 30 9.21 -3.50 2.34
C GLN A 30 9.06 -4.51 3.49
N ASN A 31 8.72 -4.05 4.70
CA ASN A 31 8.46 -4.94 5.83
C ASN A 31 7.23 -5.82 5.60
N LEU A 32 6.16 -5.26 5.04
CA LEU A 32 4.99 -6.05 4.69
C LEU A 32 5.37 -7.12 3.66
N TYR A 33 6.07 -6.75 2.60
CA TYR A 33 6.55 -7.69 1.57
C TYR A 33 7.43 -8.80 2.15
N TYR A 34 8.34 -8.47 3.07
CA TYR A 34 9.18 -9.45 3.77
C TYR A 34 8.33 -10.45 4.56
N LEU A 35 7.35 -9.98 5.34
CA LEU A 35 6.43 -10.85 6.09
C LEU A 35 5.61 -11.75 5.16
N LEU A 36 5.14 -11.22 4.03
CA LEU A 36 4.40 -12.02 3.05
C LEU A 36 5.25 -13.13 2.43
N ASN A 37 6.50 -12.84 2.10
CA ASN A 37 7.42 -13.85 1.59
C ASN A 37 7.77 -14.92 2.63
N GLN A 38 7.71 -14.59 3.92
CA GLN A 38 7.88 -15.55 5.02
C GLN A 38 6.63 -16.40 5.28
N GLY A 39 5.55 -16.22 4.50
CA GLY A 39 4.30 -16.98 4.64
C GLY A 39 3.33 -16.43 5.68
N TYR A 40 3.55 -15.22 6.20
CA TYR A 40 2.59 -14.60 7.11
C TYR A 40 1.32 -14.12 6.36
N PRO A 41 0.15 -14.18 7.00
CA PRO A 41 -1.09 -13.72 6.39
C PRO A 41 -1.10 -12.19 6.22
N ILE A 42 -1.52 -11.71 5.03
CA ILE A 42 -1.67 -10.27 4.68
C ILE A 42 -2.42 -9.50 5.76
N LYS A 43 -3.52 -10.05 6.30
CA LYS A 43 -4.34 -9.38 7.32
C LYS A 43 -3.53 -9.09 8.59
N GLY A 44 -2.79 -10.06 9.11
CA GLY A 44 -1.97 -9.88 10.31
C GLY A 44 -0.77 -8.97 10.05
N ALA A 45 -0.06 -9.20 8.94
CA ALA A 45 1.12 -8.43 8.59
C ALA A 45 0.81 -6.94 8.33
N SER A 46 -0.32 -6.64 7.68
CA SER A 46 -0.75 -5.25 7.43
C SER A 46 -1.16 -4.49 8.70
N VAL A 47 -1.79 -5.18 9.66
CA VAL A 47 -2.10 -4.59 10.96
C VAL A 47 -0.81 -4.33 11.74
N PHE A 48 0.09 -5.33 11.79
CA PHE A 48 1.36 -5.24 12.49
C PHE A 48 2.23 -4.09 11.96
N VAL A 49 2.49 -4.08 10.65
CA VAL A 49 3.28 -3.02 10.00
C VAL A 49 2.59 -1.65 10.15
N GLY A 50 1.27 -1.58 9.97
CA GLY A 50 0.54 -0.32 10.14
C GLY A 50 0.62 0.24 11.56
N ASN A 51 0.56 -0.61 12.59
CA ASN A 51 0.68 -0.17 13.97
C ASN A 51 2.14 0.24 14.29
N HIS A 52 3.12 -0.49 13.76
CA HIS A 52 4.54 -0.19 13.97
C HIS A 52 4.93 1.19 13.43
N TYR A 53 4.41 1.57 12.27
CA TYR A 53 4.68 2.85 11.63
C TYR A 53 3.66 3.95 11.94
N LEU A 54 2.69 3.69 12.86
CA LEU A 54 1.59 4.58 13.20
C LEU A 54 0.85 5.10 11.95
N LEU A 55 0.59 4.19 11.00
CA LEU A 55 -0.09 4.52 9.76
C LEU A 55 -1.58 4.74 10.00
N SER A 56 -2.14 5.76 9.34
CA SER A 56 -3.57 5.96 9.30
C SER A 56 -4.27 4.87 8.51
N GLU A 57 -5.58 4.73 8.73
CA GLU A 57 -6.39 3.72 8.05
C GLU A 57 -6.28 3.82 6.52
N ARG A 58 -6.25 5.04 5.96
CA ARG A 58 -6.05 5.30 4.54
C ARG A 58 -4.72 4.80 4.01
N GLN A 59 -3.64 5.12 4.72
CA GLN A 59 -2.29 4.67 4.37
C GLN A 59 -2.20 3.15 4.43
N ARG A 60 -2.76 2.51 5.46
CA ARG A 60 -2.78 1.05 5.59
C ARG A 60 -3.54 0.42 4.41
N LEU A 61 -4.69 0.98 4.05
CA LEU A 61 -5.52 0.49 2.96
C LEU A 61 -4.84 0.70 1.58
N ALA A 62 -4.17 1.83 1.39
CA ALA A 62 -3.32 2.08 0.22
C ALA A 62 -2.13 1.10 0.16
N LEU A 63 -1.50 0.82 1.30
CA LEU A 63 -0.34 -0.06 1.41
C LEU A 63 -0.71 -1.52 1.14
N VAL A 64 -1.85 -2.00 1.63
CA VAL A 64 -2.37 -3.35 1.30
C VAL A 64 -2.72 -3.48 -0.19
N ARG A 65 -3.19 -2.41 -0.83
CA ARG A 65 -3.44 -2.41 -2.29
C ARG A 65 -2.15 -2.34 -3.10
N ALA A 66 -1.16 -1.58 -2.64
CA ALA A 66 0.12 -1.41 -3.32
C ALA A 66 1.01 -2.66 -3.19
N VAL A 67 0.96 -3.34 -2.05
CA VAL A 67 1.76 -4.54 -1.78
C VAL A 67 0.94 -5.78 -2.15
N SER A 68 1.22 -6.30 -3.34
CA SER A 68 0.78 -7.65 -3.72
C SER A 68 1.86 -8.66 -3.31
N SER A 69 1.49 -9.72 -2.58
CA SER A 69 2.39 -10.84 -2.32
C SER A 69 2.91 -11.41 -3.64
N GLN A 70 4.16 -11.87 -3.65
CA GLN A 70 4.77 -12.51 -4.83
C GLN A 70 3.94 -13.70 -5.32
N GLU A 71 3.22 -14.38 -4.43
CA GLU A 71 2.31 -15.49 -4.74
C GLU A 71 1.07 -15.07 -5.57
N ARG A 72 0.65 -13.80 -5.47
CA ARG A 72 -0.41 -13.22 -6.33
C ARG A 72 0.15 -12.42 -7.49
N ARG A 73 1.46 -12.52 -7.76
CA ARG A 73 2.03 -12.05 -9.03
C ARG A 73 1.60 -13.04 -10.10
N TRP A 74 0.32 -12.98 -10.45
CA TRP A 74 -0.29 -13.78 -11.49
C TRP A 74 0.57 -13.67 -12.75
N PRO A 75 1.10 -14.78 -13.28
CA PRO A 75 1.64 -14.78 -14.63
C PRO A 75 0.44 -14.57 -15.53
N CYS A 76 0.28 -13.37 -16.10
CA CYS A 76 -0.82 -13.04 -17.00
C CYS A 76 -1.04 -14.17 -18.04
N PRO A 77 -2.16 -14.92 -18.00
CA PRO A 77 -2.56 -15.88 -19.00
C PRO A 77 -3.57 -15.19 -19.92
N ILE A 78 -3.29 -13.95 -20.30
CA ILE A 78 -4.06 -13.28 -21.34
C ILE A 78 -3.28 -13.52 -22.62
N PRO A 79 -3.65 -14.49 -23.49
CA PRO A 79 -3.35 -14.28 -24.89
C PRO A 79 -4.13 -13.02 -25.24
N CYS A 80 -3.42 -11.99 -25.68
CA CYS A 80 -4.02 -10.76 -26.16
C CYS A 80 -5.15 -11.12 -27.15
N CYS A 81 -6.40 -10.82 -26.76
CA CYS A 81 -7.54 -10.75 -27.69
C CYS A 81 -7.56 -9.37 -28.34
#